data_AF-A0A7C4LJY4-F1
#
_entry.id   AF-A0A7C4LJY4-F1
#
_cell.length_a   1.000
_cell.length_b   1.000
_cell.length_c   1.000
_cell.angle_alpha   90.00
_cell.angle_beta   90.00
_cell.angle_gamma   90.00
#
_symmetry.space_group_name_H-M   'P 1'
#
loop_
_entity.id
_entity.type
_entity.pdbx_description
1 polymer ?
#
loop_
_entity_poly.entity_id
_entity_poly.type
_entity_poly.pdbx_seq_one_letter_code
_entity_poly.pdbx_strand_id
1 'polypeptide(L)'
;MLRSDHRTGIDRFANRRLQVSRSAGSTGNEFAMDVPLPPPTFYVCPGERYAISRSVHWARLAAFYDKCRDCPHQHDTGLLPARLVRAPQAESALRAVRRTRQLLPGGVRGRYLNDIDRQTAMAWARAFAARLWDDRPFPGRLMPVETVSASRPLPWRGPVVVAGFDERPASPDVAVGIITGLRQMGCQVLDVGCVTRPMWKLAQEWFHADGGMFVTGAGCDPAWTGWDMLRAGGRAQIAPAELAAESSVPIGRPTRTAGTVATRTILADYRAGLTKWFHALRPLKVVCATPLQLLRDLLPPLFAPLPCQFQVQAWPRQRTIVDAPPPGIDRLANVVRETRADVGVLIDEDGATRTLIDEQGKPLPPSAWQPWLQRHVDEPLGEDGVVILGAVLQALSLSDAPFSERLRGPAC
;
A
#
# COMPACT_ATOMS: atom_id res chain seq x y z
N MET A 1 -56.53 -36.31 55.52
CA MET A 1 -56.28 -35.95 56.92
C MET A 1 -55.62 -34.57 56.93
N LEU A 2 -56.28 -33.64 57.63
CA LEU A 2 -55.81 -32.36 58.18
C LEU A 2 -55.53 -31.15 57.24
N ARG A 3 -56.43 -30.17 57.39
CA ARG A 3 -56.37 -28.73 57.06
C ARG A 3 -55.55 -27.95 58.09
N SER A 4 -55.17 -26.70 57.73
CA SER A 4 -55.29 -25.41 58.49
C SER A 4 -54.03 -24.54 58.30
N ASP A 5 -54.09 -23.42 57.56
CA ASP A 5 -54.39 -22.03 58.01
C ASP A 5 -53.26 -21.36 58.81
N HIS A 6 -52.69 -20.25 58.30
CA HIS A 6 -53.01 -18.89 58.77
C HIS A 6 -52.12 -17.78 58.17
N ARG A 7 -52.77 -16.63 57.94
CA ARG A 7 -52.26 -15.31 57.55
C ARG A 7 -51.44 -14.62 58.65
N THR A 8 -50.62 -13.63 58.28
CA THR A 8 -50.36 -12.29 58.88
C THR A 8 -49.03 -11.76 58.30
N GLY A 9 -48.74 -10.48 58.08
CA GLY A 9 -49.40 -9.22 58.37
C GLY A 9 -48.61 -8.08 57.68
N ILE A 10 -49.32 -6.99 57.41
CA ILE A 10 -48.89 -5.75 56.76
C ILE A 10 -48.16 -4.82 57.77
N ASP A 11 -47.42 -3.86 57.22
CA ASP A 11 -46.87 -2.62 57.79
C ASP A 11 -45.51 -2.62 58.51
N ARG A 12 -44.57 -1.84 57.94
CA ARG A 12 -44.05 -0.62 58.59
C ARG A 12 -43.29 0.29 57.61
N PHE A 13 -43.92 1.44 57.34
CA PHE A 13 -43.39 2.77 57.03
C PHE A 13 -41.86 3.00 57.20
N ALA A 14 -41.23 3.71 56.26
CA ALA A 14 -41.12 5.18 56.36
C ALA A 14 -40.16 5.79 55.30
N ASN A 15 -40.67 6.83 54.65
CA ASN A 15 -39.95 7.89 53.94
C ASN A 15 -38.68 8.37 54.67
N ARG A 16 -37.57 8.55 53.93
CA ARG A 16 -36.65 9.67 54.16
C ARG A 16 -36.04 10.16 52.85
N ARG A 17 -36.54 11.32 52.38
CA ARG A 17 -35.80 12.26 51.54
C ARG A 17 -34.50 12.61 52.26
N LEU A 18 -33.37 12.54 51.57
CA LEU A 18 -32.14 13.20 52.02
C LEU A 18 -31.72 14.22 50.96
N GLN A 19 -31.70 15.47 51.44
CA GLN A 19 -31.37 16.69 50.73
C GLN A 19 -29.90 16.71 50.32
N VAL A 20 -29.67 17.40 49.21
CA VAL A 20 -28.36 17.91 48.79
C VAL A 20 -27.91 19.00 49.77
N SER A 21 -26.69 18.88 50.31
CA SER A 21 -25.93 20.03 50.80
C SER A 21 -24.48 19.94 50.33
N ARG A 22 -24.01 21.06 49.78
CA ARG A 22 -22.61 21.30 49.39
C ARG A 22 -21.83 21.72 50.63
N SER A 23 -20.60 21.20 50.80
CA SER A 23 -19.49 21.97 51.36
C SER A 23 -18.15 21.34 50.97
N ALA A 24 -17.19 22.22 50.71
CA ALA A 24 -15.90 21.96 50.09
C ALA A 24 -14.87 21.28 51.01
N GLY A 25 -13.91 20.60 50.36
CA GLY A 25 -12.52 20.54 50.78
C GLY A 25 -12.10 19.37 51.68
N SER A 26 -11.53 18.33 51.07
CA SER A 26 -10.18 17.86 51.43
C SER A 26 -9.68 16.81 50.43
N THR A 27 -8.40 16.91 50.12
CA THR A 27 -7.60 16.06 49.26
C THR A 27 -7.50 14.64 49.82
N GLY A 28 -7.98 13.65 49.06
CA GLY A 28 -7.79 12.23 49.35
C GLY A 28 -7.88 11.42 48.05
N ASN A 29 -6.74 10.95 47.58
CA ASN A 29 -6.61 10.12 46.40
C ASN A 29 -7.07 8.69 46.74
N GLU A 30 -8.35 8.39 46.61
CA GLU A 30 -8.88 7.03 46.71
C GLU A 30 -8.93 6.39 45.31
N PHE A 31 -7.94 5.56 45.01
CA PHE A 31 -8.02 4.57 43.95
C PHE A 31 -9.14 3.58 44.29
N ALA A 32 -10.34 3.82 43.75
CA ALA A 32 -11.41 2.84 43.74
C ALA A 32 -10.94 1.63 42.92
N MET A 33 -10.60 0.53 43.60
CA MET A 33 -10.44 -0.76 42.94
C MET A 33 -11.81 -1.22 42.46
N ASP A 34 -12.00 -1.23 41.14
CA ASP A 34 -13.14 -1.83 40.47
C ASP A 34 -13.18 -3.33 40.81
N VAL A 35 -14.01 -3.69 41.80
CA VAL A 35 -14.35 -5.09 42.08
C VAL A 35 -15.28 -5.55 40.95
N PRO A 36 -14.95 -6.61 40.19
CA PRO A 36 -15.82 -7.06 39.11
C PRO A 36 -17.17 -7.47 39.68
N LEU A 37 -18.23 -6.81 39.24
CA LEU A 37 -19.60 -7.24 39.54
C LEU A 37 -19.80 -8.68 39.05
N PRO A 38 -20.53 -9.53 39.79
CA PRO A 38 -20.82 -10.89 39.34
C PRO A 38 -21.51 -10.86 37.97
N PRO A 39 -21.18 -11.79 37.05
CA PRO A 39 -21.70 -11.75 35.69
C PRO A 39 -23.23 -11.83 35.73
N PRO A 40 -23.94 -10.96 34.97
CA PRO A 40 -25.39 -10.93 34.99
C PRO A 40 -25.96 -12.23 34.43
N THR A 41 -26.97 -12.78 35.12
CA THR A 41 -27.62 -14.04 34.73
C THR A 41 -28.37 -13.93 33.41
N PHE A 42 -28.76 -12.72 33.02
CA PHE A 42 -29.45 -12.41 31.77
C PHE A 42 -28.95 -11.08 31.19
N TYR A 43 -28.92 -10.98 29.86
CA TYR A 43 -28.46 -9.79 29.13
C TYR A 43 -29.63 -9.17 28.38
N VAL A 44 -29.63 -7.85 28.20
CA VAL A 44 -30.61 -7.16 27.36
C VAL A 44 -29.83 -6.37 26.31
N CYS A 45 -30.05 -6.68 25.03
CA CYS A 45 -29.39 -5.93 23.96
C CYS A 45 -29.94 -4.49 23.89
N PRO A 46 -29.12 -3.50 23.51
CA PRO A 46 -29.59 -2.12 23.35
C PRO A 46 -30.84 -2.02 22.47
N GLY A 47 -31.91 -1.43 23.00
CA GLY A 47 -33.20 -1.28 22.29
C GLY A 47 -34.07 -2.53 22.22
N GLU A 48 -33.67 -3.65 22.85
CA GLU A 48 -34.52 -4.84 23.00
C GLU A 48 -35.20 -4.85 24.37
N ARG A 49 -36.42 -5.39 24.44
CA ARG A 49 -37.22 -5.45 25.68
C ARG A 49 -37.09 -6.79 26.40
N TYR A 50 -36.55 -7.80 25.71
CA TYR A 50 -36.47 -9.17 26.21
C TYR A 50 -35.05 -9.48 26.63
N ALA A 51 -34.95 -10.17 27.77
CA ALA A 51 -33.69 -10.68 28.25
C ALA A 51 -33.30 -11.94 27.47
N ILE A 52 -32.03 -12.04 27.13
CA ILE A 52 -31.42 -13.18 26.45
C ILE A 52 -30.49 -13.91 27.43
N SER A 53 -30.31 -15.21 27.20
CA SER A 53 -29.35 -16.00 27.97
C SER A 53 -27.92 -15.61 27.62
N ARG A 54 -26.98 -15.93 28.52
CA ARG A 54 -25.55 -15.73 28.30
C ARG A 54 -25.04 -16.38 27.00
N SER A 55 -25.50 -17.59 26.68
CA SER A 55 -25.11 -18.29 25.46
C SER A 55 -25.55 -17.54 24.20
N VAL A 56 -26.74 -16.93 24.22
CA VAL A 56 -27.25 -16.13 23.10
C VAL A 56 -26.49 -14.80 22.99
N HIS A 57 -26.16 -14.16 24.11
CA HIS A 57 -25.31 -12.97 24.14
C HIS A 57 -23.94 -13.24 23.49
N TRP A 58 -23.31 -14.36 23.84
CA TRP A 58 -22.00 -14.73 23.32
C TRP A 58 -22.04 -15.10 21.84
N ALA A 59 -23.06 -15.82 21.40
CA ALA A 59 -23.27 -16.10 20.00
C ALA A 59 -23.44 -14.81 19.18
N ARG A 60 -24.18 -13.82 19.71
CA ARG A 60 -24.36 -12.51 19.08
C ARG A 60 -23.06 -11.70 19.03
N LEU A 61 -22.25 -11.71 20.09
CA LEU A 61 -20.93 -11.07 20.11
C LEU A 61 -19.99 -11.70 19.08
N ALA A 62 -19.91 -13.03 19.04
CA ALA A 62 -19.08 -13.76 18.07
C ALA A 62 -19.52 -13.54 16.62
N ALA A 63 -20.82 -13.33 16.40
CA ALA A 63 -21.41 -13.04 15.09
C ALA A 63 -21.37 -11.55 14.70
N PHE A 64 -20.72 -10.69 15.50
CA PHE A 64 -20.68 -9.23 15.29
C PHE A 64 -22.07 -8.61 15.12
N TYR A 65 -23.05 -9.04 15.91
CA TYR A 65 -24.40 -8.50 15.87
C TYR A 65 -24.40 -6.98 16.02
N ASP A 66 -25.08 -6.26 15.13
CA ASP A 66 -24.94 -4.80 15.00
C ASP A 66 -25.15 -4.03 16.31
N LYS A 67 -26.10 -4.49 17.15
CA LYS A 67 -26.43 -3.85 18.44
C LYS A 67 -25.37 -4.07 19.51
N CYS A 68 -24.41 -4.98 19.30
CA CYS A 68 -23.31 -5.24 20.23
C CYS A 68 -22.18 -4.21 20.13
N ARG A 69 -22.15 -3.37 19.09
CA ARG A 69 -21.08 -2.39 18.84
C ARG A 69 -20.97 -1.28 19.91
N ASP A 70 -22.09 -0.94 20.54
CA ASP A 70 -22.16 0.08 21.60
C ASP A 70 -22.81 -0.50 22.87
N CYS A 71 -22.79 -1.83 23.01
CA CYS A 71 -23.42 -2.52 24.13
C CYS A 71 -22.54 -2.39 25.40
N PRO A 72 -23.11 -2.11 26.59
CA PRO A 72 -22.35 -2.09 27.84
C PRO A 72 -21.61 -3.41 28.15
N HIS A 73 -22.11 -4.51 27.59
CA HIS A 73 -21.57 -5.87 27.79
C HIS A 73 -20.73 -6.36 26.60
N GLN A 74 -20.30 -5.47 25.70
CA GLN A 74 -19.50 -5.84 24.53
C GLN A 74 -18.11 -6.38 24.87
N HIS A 75 -17.63 -6.12 26.09
CA HIS A 75 -16.35 -6.60 26.60
C HIS A 75 -16.53 -7.72 27.64
N ASP A 76 -17.73 -8.31 27.72
CA ASP A 76 -17.96 -9.44 28.59
C ASP A 76 -17.08 -10.62 28.18
N THR A 77 -16.27 -11.07 29.12
CA THR A 77 -15.32 -12.17 28.96
C THR A 77 -15.72 -13.40 29.80
N GLY A 78 -16.87 -13.32 30.48
CA GLY A 78 -17.42 -14.41 31.25
C GLY A 78 -16.66 -14.74 32.51
N LEU A 79 -16.28 -16.02 32.60
CA LEU A 79 -15.50 -16.57 33.72
C LEU A 79 -14.02 -16.67 33.37
N LEU A 80 -13.59 -16.11 32.24
CA LEU A 80 -12.17 -16.11 31.91
C LEU A 80 -11.43 -15.32 32.99
N PRO A 81 -10.40 -15.92 33.62
CA PRO A 81 -9.57 -15.24 34.59
C PRO A 81 -9.07 -13.91 34.03
N ALA A 82 -9.16 -12.83 34.82
CA ALA A 82 -8.76 -11.48 34.37
C ALA A 82 -7.35 -11.44 33.77
N ARG A 83 -6.43 -12.33 34.20
CA ARG A 83 -5.09 -12.48 33.62
C ARG A 83 -5.09 -12.97 32.16
N LEU A 84 -5.97 -13.90 31.82
CA LEU A 84 -6.13 -14.44 30.46
C LEU A 84 -6.87 -13.47 29.52
N VAL A 85 -7.63 -12.53 30.08
CA VAL A 85 -8.36 -11.49 29.34
C VAL A 85 -7.50 -10.25 29.13
N ARG A 86 -6.81 -9.80 30.19
CA ARG A 86 -5.97 -8.61 30.17
C ARG A 86 -4.73 -8.78 29.30
N ALA A 87 -4.13 -9.97 29.22
CA ALA A 87 -2.95 -10.17 28.39
C ALA A 87 -3.25 -9.98 26.88
N PRO A 88 -4.25 -10.63 26.27
CA PRO A 88 -4.62 -10.38 24.88
C PRO A 88 -5.21 -8.98 24.64
N GLN A 89 -5.96 -8.41 25.58
CA GLN A 89 -6.53 -7.06 25.42
C GLN A 89 -5.47 -5.97 25.53
N ALA A 90 -4.52 -6.08 26.47
CA ALA A 90 -3.37 -5.19 26.54
C ALA A 90 -2.48 -5.37 25.31
N GLU A 91 -2.26 -6.60 24.84
CA GLU A 91 -1.52 -6.86 23.62
C GLU A 91 -2.25 -6.33 22.38
N SER A 92 -3.58 -6.41 22.32
CA SER A 92 -4.40 -5.84 21.24
C SER A 92 -4.42 -4.32 21.27
N ALA A 93 -4.49 -3.71 22.45
CA ALA A 93 -4.37 -2.25 22.63
C ALA A 93 -2.96 -1.78 22.26
N LEU A 94 -1.91 -2.50 22.66
CA LEU A 94 -0.53 -2.23 22.26
C LEU A 94 -0.31 -2.45 20.75
N ARG A 95 -0.96 -3.44 20.14
CA ARG A 95 -0.94 -3.67 18.68
C ARG A 95 -1.69 -2.58 17.92
N ALA A 96 -2.82 -2.09 18.45
CA ALA A 96 -3.53 -0.94 17.89
C ALA A 96 -2.68 0.34 17.94
N VAL A 97 -1.91 0.53 19.01
CA VAL A 97 -0.92 1.61 19.15
C VAL A 97 0.31 1.40 18.22
N ARG A 98 0.62 0.16 17.82
CA ARG A 98 1.76 -0.19 16.95
C ARG A 98 1.48 -0.16 15.45
N ARG A 99 0.25 0.15 14.99
CA ARG A 99 -0.04 0.26 13.55
C ARG A 99 0.60 1.52 12.95
N THR A 100 1.91 1.47 12.69
CA THR A 100 2.69 2.54 12.05
C THR A 100 2.65 2.37 10.53
N ARG A 101 1.48 2.56 9.93
CA ARG A 101 1.40 2.77 8.47
C ARG A 101 2.24 3.99 8.13
N GLN A 102 3.18 3.82 7.22
CA GLN A 102 3.97 4.93 6.70
C GLN A 102 3.27 5.51 5.48
N LEU A 103 2.92 6.78 5.56
CA LEU A 103 2.43 7.54 4.41
C LEU A 103 3.64 8.09 3.66
N LEU A 104 3.85 7.60 2.45
CA LEU A 104 4.86 8.10 1.50
C LEU A 104 4.17 9.04 0.51
N PRO A 105 4.85 9.99 -0.14
CA PRO A 105 4.21 10.94 -1.07
C PRO A 105 3.24 10.26 -2.08
N GLY A 106 3.64 9.13 -2.65
CA GLY A 106 2.85 8.40 -3.64
C GLY A 106 1.92 7.30 -3.12
N GLY A 107 1.90 7.02 -1.81
CA GLY A 107 1.15 5.87 -1.31
C GLY A 107 1.33 5.53 0.16
N VAL A 108 1.07 4.28 0.52
CA VAL A 108 1.13 3.79 1.90
C VAL A 108 1.95 2.52 1.97
N ARG A 109 2.67 2.35 3.09
CA ARG A 109 3.44 1.15 3.42
C ARG A 109 3.11 0.66 4.83
N GLY A 110 3.27 -0.63 5.05
CA GLY A 110 3.09 -1.26 6.36
C GLY A 110 3.48 -2.73 6.34
N ARG A 111 3.71 -3.31 7.52
CA ARG A 111 3.97 -4.75 7.63
C ARG A 111 2.72 -5.53 7.24
N TYR A 112 2.88 -6.50 6.36
CA TYR A 112 1.77 -7.35 5.91
C TYR A 112 1.12 -8.09 7.10
N LEU A 113 -0.22 -8.15 7.11
CA LEU A 113 -1.10 -8.69 8.17
C LEU A 113 -1.10 -7.96 9.52
N ASN A 114 -0.07 -7.15 9.81
CA ASN A 114 -0.03 -6.34 11.03
C ASN A 114 -0.64 -4.95 10.81
N ASP A 115 -0.17 -4.26 9.77
CA ASP A 115 -0.54 -2.87 9.47
C ASP A 115 -1.41 -2.79 8.22
N ILE A 116 -1.12 -3.64 7.23
CA ILE A 116 -1.78 -3.69 5.93
C ILE A 116 -2.19 -5.13 5.61
N ASP A 117 -3.43 -5.27 5.18
CA ASP A 117 -4.03 -6.53 4.74
C ASP A 117 -4.99 -6.28 3.55
N ARG A 118 -5.57 -7.36 3.02
CA ARG A 118 -6.55 -7.32 1.94
C ARG A 118 -7.73 -6.38 2.23
N GLN A 119 -8.22 -6.36 3.47
CA GLN A 119 -9.39 -5.55 3.84
C GLN A 119 -9.06 -4.05 3.83
N THR A 120 -7.90 -3.69 4.37
CA THR A 120 -7.38 -2.33 4.32
C THR A 120 -7.20 -1.88 2.87
N ALA A 121 -6.59 -2.72 2.03
CA ALA A 121 -6.38 -2.42 0.62
C ALA A 121 -7.70 -2.17 -0.11
N MET A 122 -8.72 -2.98 0.17
CA MET A 122 -10.08 -2.80 -0.35
C MET A 122 -10.71 -1.48 0.11
N ALA A 123 -10.56 -1.09 1.37
CA ALA A 123 -11.10 0.16 1.89
C ALA A 123 -10.44 1.39 1.22
N TRP A 124 -9.12 1.35 1.04
CA TRP A 124 -8.39 2.40 0.33
C TRP A 124 -8.74 2.48 -1.14
N ALA A 125 -8.90 1.34 -1.81
CA ALA A 125 -9.37 1.30 -3.19
C ALA A 125 -10.76 1.91 -3.36
N ARG A 126 -11.66 1.74 -2.37
CA ARG A 126 -12.98 2.39 -2.39
C ARG A 126 -12.86 3.91 -2.25
N ALA A 127 -12.01 4.40 -1.35
CA ALA A 127 -11.74 5.83 -1.18
C ALA A 127 -11.13 6.44 -2.45
N PHE A 128 -10.10 5.78 -2.99
CA PHE A 128 -9.47 6.19 -4.25
C PHE A 128 -10.49 6.26 -5.39
N ALA A 129 -11.33 5.23 -5.55
CA ALA A 129 -12.37 5.21 -6.56
C ALA A 129 -13.41 6.33 -6.35
N ALA A 130 -13.81 6.62 -5.11
CA ALA A 130 -14.74 7.72 -4.81
C ALA A 130 -14.19 9.06 -5.35
N ARG A 131 -12.90 9.33 -5.13
CA ARG A 131 -12.24 10.52 -5.69
C ARG A 131 -12.20 10.53 -7.21
N LEU A 132 -12.11 9.38 -7.88
CA LEU A 132 -12.19 9.31 -9.36
C LEU A 132 -13.62 9.56 -9.89
N TRP A 133 -14.64 9.37 -9.06
CA TRP A 133 -16.02 9.66 -9.39
C TRP A 133 -16.39 11.13 -9.18
N ASP A 134 -15.72 11.84 -8.27
CA ASP A 134 -15.95 13.28 -8.04
C ASP A 134 -15.67 14.12 -9.30
N ASP A 135 -14.72 13.69 -10.14
CA ASP A 135 -14.38 14.36 -11.40
C ASP A 135 -15.39 14.08 -12.54
N ARG A 136 -16.44 13.27 -12.29
CA ARG A 136 -17.40 12.85 -13.33
C ARG A 136 -18.75 13.54 -13.18
N PRO A 137 -19.34 14.03 -14.29
CA PRO A 137 -20.68 14.60 -14.26
C PRO A 137 -21.71 13.50 -13.94
N PHE A 138 -22.48 13.68 -12.88
CA PHE A 138 -23.64 12.83 -12.59
C PHE A 138 -24.87 13.35 -13.37
N PRO A 139 -25.72 12.47 -13.95
CA PRO A 139 -27.02 12.88 -14.47
C PRO A 139 -27.83 13.52 -13.34
N GLY A 140 -28.09 14.82 -13.45
CA GLY A 140 -28.87 15.59 -12.47
C GLY A 140 -28.11 16.28 -11.34
N ARG A 141 -26.77 16.16 -11.25
CA ARG A 141 -25.96 16.97 -10.32
C ARG A 141 -25.41 18.19 -11.05
N LEU A 142 -25.84 19.40 -10.66
CA LEU A 142 -25.21 20.63 -11.11
C LEU A 142 -23.75 20.63 -10.65
N MET A 143 -22.81 20.73 -11.58
CA MET A 143 -21.40 20.89 -11.24
C MET A 143 -21.21 22.28 -10.61
N PRO A 144 -20.59 22.41 -9.43
CA PRO A 144 -20.25 23.72 -8.88
C PRO A 144 -19.35 24.48 -9.87
N VAL A 145 -19.70 25.74 -10.16
CA VAL A 145 -19.03 26.58 -11.16
C VAL A 145 -17.52 26.73 -10.88
N GLU A 146 -17.10 26.58 -9.62
CA GLU A 146 -15.71 26.72 -9.17
C GLU A 146 -14.83 25.46 -9.40
N THR A 147 -15.41 24.30 -9.71
CA THR A 147 -14.66 23.03 -9.91
C THR A 147 -14.42 22.68 -11.37
N VAL A 148 -14.75 23.58 -12.30
CA VAL A 148 -14.41 23.41 -13.71
C VAL A 148 -12.92 23.68 -13.90
N SER A 149 -12.10 22.69 -13.53
CA SER A 149 -10.79 22.53 -14.17
C SER A 149 -11.00 22.51 -15.68
N ALA A 150 -10.10 23.12 -16.45
CA ALA A 150 -10.21 23.30 -17.90
C ALA A 150 -10.28 21.98 -18.72
N SER A 151 -10.35 20.82 -18.06
CA SER A 151 -10.57 19.51 -18.65
C SER A 151 -12.05 19.28 -18.94
N ARG A 152 -12.33 18.91 -20.20
CA ARG A 152 -13.65 18.47 -20.69
C ARG A 152 -14.24 17.40 -19.74
N PRO A 153 -15.51 17.52 -19.33
CA PRO A 153 -16.14 16.53 -18.45
C PRO A 153 -16.08 15.13 -19.05
N LEU A 154 -15.68 14.15 -18.24
CA LEU A 154 -15.53 12.76 -18.66
C LEU A 154 -16.91 12.12 -18.95
N PRO A 155 -16.99 11.15 -19.88
CA PRO A 155 -18.24 10.46 -20.18
C PRO A 155 -18.79 9.74 -18.94
N TRP A 156 -20.11 9.61 -18.85
CA TRP A 156 -20.80 8.89 -17.78
C TRP A 156 -20.62 7.37 -17.91
N ARG A 157 -19.39 6.92 -17.69
CA ARG A 157 -18.95 5.53 -17.58
C ARG A 157 -18.09 5.39 -16.33
N GLY A 158 -17.95 4.17 -15.80
CA GLY A 158 -17.08 3.91 -14.65
C GLY A 158 -15.62 4.28 -14.95
N PRO A 159 -14.87 4.84 -13.97
CA PRO A 159 -13.45 5.13 -14.13
C PRO A 159 -12.64 3.90 -14.54
N VAL A 160 -11.73 4.08 -15.49
CA VAL A 160 -10.76 3.05 -15.89
C VAL A 160 -9.56 3.14 -14.95
N VAL A 161 -9.23 2.05 -14.28
CA VAL A 161 -8.14 2.00 -13.30
C VAL A 161 -7.20 0.85 -13.60
N VAL A 162 -5.90 1.14 -13.76
CA VAL A 162 -4.88 0.09 -13.94
C VAL A 162 -4.39 -0.38 -12.57
N ALA A 163 -4.54 -1.68 -12.31
CA ALA A 163 -4.06 -2.33 -11.10
C ALA A 163 -2.93 -3.30 -11.44
N GLY A 164 -1.83 -3.24 -10.69
CA GLY A 164 -0.70 -4.16 -10.84
C GLY A 164 0.02 -4.36 -9.52
N PHE A 165 0.96 -5.29 -9.48
CA PHE A 165 1.69 -5.61 -8.25
C PHE A 165 3.13 -6.06 -8.49
N ASP A 166 4.00 -5.89 -7.50
CA ASP A 166 5.39 -6.37 -7.53
C ASP A 166 5.51 -7.86 -7.11
N GLU A 167 6.71 -8.44 -7.24
CA GLU A 167 6.94 -9.86 -6.94
C GLU A 167 7.02 -10.20 -5.44
N ARG A 168 6.59 -9.32 -4.53
CA ARG A 168 6.58 -9.69 -3.11
C ARG A 168 5.48 -10.74 -2.85
N PRO A 169 5.71 -11.74 -1.99
CA PRO A 169 4.72 -12.78 -1.72
C PRO A 169 3.36 -12.27 -1.20
N ALA A 170 3.36 -11.13 -0.50
CA ALA A 170 2.15 -10.49 0.02
C ALA A 170 1.34 -9.73 -1.06
N SER A 171 1.98 -9.34 -2.16
CA SER A 171 1.40 -8.40 -3.11
C SER A 171 0.19 -8.94 -3.88
N PRO A 172 0.13 -10.22 -4.31
CA PRO A 172 -1.06 -10.79 -4.93
C PRO A 172 -2.31 -10.71 -4.05
N ASP A 173 -2.17 -10.97 -2.74
CA ASP A 173 -3.28 -10.91 -1.79
C ASP A 173 -3.84 -9.48 -1.64
N VAL A 174 -2.94 -8.51 -1.52
CA VAL A 174 -3.28 -7.09 -1.42
C VAL A 174 -3.93 -6.59 -2.71
N ALA A 175 -3.42 -7.02 -3.87
CA ALA A 175 -3.97 -6.67 -5.18
C ALA A 175 -5.42 -7.15 -5.35
N VAL A 176 -5.75 -8.35 -4.86
CA VAL A 176 -7.14 -8.85 -4.83
C VAL A 176 -8.05 -7.90 -4.05
N GLY A 177 -7.58 -7.39 -2.90
CA GLY A 177 -8.31 -6.39 -2.11
C GLY A 177 -8.58 -5.12 -2.89
N ILE A 178 -7.53 -4.58 -3.55
CA ILE A 178 -7.63 -3.37 -4.38
C ILE A 178 -8.64 -3.56 -5.51
N ILE A 179 -8.48 -4.60 -6.32
CA ILE A 179 -9.35 -4.88 -7.47
C ILE A 179 -10.79 -5.03 -6.99
N THR A 180 -11.02 -5.73 -5.88
CA THR A 180 -12.35 -5.90 -5.30
C THR A 180 -12.97 -4.56 -4.87
N GLY A 181 -12.21 -3.69 -4.22
CA GLY A 181 -12.67 -2.37 -3.79
C GLY A 181 -13.03 -1.46 -4.97
N LEU A 182 -12.18 -1.41 -5.99
CA LEU A 182 -12.41 -0.65 -7.22
C LEU A 182 -13.69 -1.11 -7.94
N ARG A 183 -13.87 -2.43 -8.10
CA ARG A 183 -15.09 -2.98 -8.72
C ARG A 183 -16.35 -2.66 -7.94
N GLN A 184 -16.31 -2.72 -6.62
CA GLN A 184 -17.49 -2.40 -5.80
C GLN A 184 -17.93 -0.93 -5.95
N MET A 185 -17.01 -0.06 -6.38
CA MET A 185 -17.28 1.33 -6.70
C MET A 185 -17.61 1.56 -8.18
N GLY A 186 -17.80 0.51 -8.98
CA GLY A 186 -18.19 0.64 -10.39
C GLY A 186 -17.03 0.97 -11.35
N CYS A 187 -15.77 0.84 -10.93
CA CYS A 187 -14.61 1.08 -11.81
C CYS A 187 -14.38 -0.07 -12.79
N GLN A 188 -13.91 0.27 -13.99
CA GLN A 188 -13.41 -0.68 -14.98
C GLN A 188 -11.92 -0.94 -14.69
N VAL A 189 -11.61 -2.10 -14.13
CA VAL A 189 -10.24 -2.41 -13.70
C VAL A 189 -9.49 -3.14 -14.80
N LEU A 190 -8.32 -2.62 -15.16
CA LEU A 190 -7.35 -3.29 -16.01
C LEU A 190 -6.29 -3.91 -15.11
N ASP A 191 -6.37 -5.23 -14.92
CA ASP A 191 -5.41 -5.98 -14.11
C ASP A 191 -4.19 -6.35 -14.98
N VAL A 192 -3.04 -5.74 -14.72
CA VAL A 192 -1.80 -6.02 -15.43
C VAL A 192 -0.94 -7.10 -14.76
N GLY A 193 -1.39 -7.63 -13.62
CA GLY A 193 -0.70 -8.69 -12.90
C GLY A 193 0.63 -8.26 -12.29
N CYS A 194 1.58 -9.20 -12.27
CA CYS A 194 2.92 -9.00 -11.73
C CYS A 194 3.80 -8.21 -12.71
N VAL A 195 4.12 -6.96 -12.38
CA VAL A 195 4.85 -6.03 -13.26
C VAL A 195 5.77 -5.12 -12.44
N THR A 196 6.72 -4.43 -13.11
CA THR A 196 7.48 -3.34 -12.48
C THR A 196 6.68 -2.04 -12.43
N ARG A 197 7.09 -1.09 -11.59
CA ARG A 197 6.48 0.25 -11.54
C ARG A 197 6.53 0.97 -12.90
N PRO A 198 7.64 0.98 -13.65
CA PRO A 198 7.65 1.57 -14.99
C PRO A 198 6.66 0.91 -15.95
N MET A 199 6.56 -0.42 -15.96
CA MET A 199 5.57 -1.13 -16.77
C MET A 199 4.14 -0.74 -16.39
N TRP A 200 3.82 -0.65 -15.09
CA TRP A 200 2.51 -0.21 -14.63
C TRP A 200 2.19 1.24 -15.04
N LYS A 201 3.15 2.17 -14.90
CA LYS A 201 2.99 3.57 -15.36
C LYS A 201 2.74 3.62 -16.87
N LEU A 202 3.51 2.86 -17.64
CA LEU A 202 3.34 2.75 -19.09
C LEU A 202 1.95 2.22 -19.48
N ALA A 203 1.44 1.21 -18.77
CA ALA A 203 0.09 0.71 -18.98
C ALA A 203 -0.98 1.77 -18.68
N GLN A 204 -0.79 2.57 -17.63
CA GLN A 204 -1.69 3.68 -17.33
C GLN A 204 -1.77 4.68 -18.50
N GLU A 205 -0.62 5.02 -19.09
CA GLU A 205 -0.54 5.92 -20.24
C GLU A 205 -1.17 5.31 -21.50
N TRP A 206 -0.80 4.08 -21.85
CA TRP A 206 -1.31 3.38 -23.03
C TRP A 206 -2.81 3.15 -23.03
N PHE A 207 -3.38 2.82 -21.86
CA PHE A 207 -4.81 2.61 -21.74
C PHE A 207 -5.59 3.90 -21.44
N HIS A 208 -4.91 5.05 -21.39
CA HIS A 208 -5.49 6.35 -21.02
C HIS A 208 -6.34 6.24 -19.75
N ALA A 209 -5.81 5.53 -18.75
CA ALA A 209 -6.55 5.22 -17.55
C ALA A 209 -6.74 6.46 -16.67
N ASP A 210 -7.90 6.55 -16.04
CA ASP A 210 -8.30 7.66 -15.17
C ASP A 210 -7.52 7.66 -13.84
N GLY A 211 -6.98 6.50 -13.47
CA GLY A 211 -6.08 6.33 -12.34
C GLY A 211 -5.38 4.98 -12.37
N GLY A 212 -4.55 4.74 -11.37
CA GLY A 212 -3.91 3.47 -11.16
C GLY A 212 -3.61 3.22 -9.69
N MET A 213 -3.54 1.95 -9.33
CA MET A 213 -3.01 1.50 -8.04
C MET A 213 -1.96 0.40 -8.27
N PHE A 214 -0.77 0.59 -7.71
CA PHE A 214 0.33 -0.37 -7.82
C PHE A 214 0.72 -0.91 -6.47
N VAL A 215 0.58 -2.21 -6.24
CA VAL A 215 0.95 -2.84 -4.97
C VAL A 215 2.45 -3.03 -4.92
N THR A 216 3.09 -2.40 -3.94
CA THR A 216 4.52 -2.55 -3.74
C THR A 216 4.95 -2.20 -2.32
N GLY A 217 6.00 -2.89 -1.87
CA GLY A 217 6.72 -2.58 -0.63
C GLY A 217 8.04 -1.84 -0.85
N ALA A 218 8.29 -1.31 -2.05
CA ALA A 218 9.56 -0.68 -2.41
C ALA A 218 10.00 0.39 -1.40
N GLY A 219 11.28 0.36 -1.04
CA GLY A 219 11.87 1.25 -0.03
C GLY A 219 11.64 0.80 1.42
N CYS A 220 11.17 -0.43 1.65
CA CYS A 220 10.92 -0.98 2.98
C CYS A 220 11.43 -2.42 3.11
N ASP A 221 11.48 -2.95 4.34
CA ASP A 221 11.90 -4.35 4.59
C ASP A 221 11.07 -5.36 3.77
N PRO A 222 11.61 -6.56 3.44
CA PRO A 222 10.89 -7.59 2.69
C PRO A 222 9.52 -8.01 3.23
N ALA A 223 9.29 -7.85 4.55
CA ALA A 223 8.01 -8.16 5.20
C ALA A 223 6.94 -7.06 5.02
N TRP A 224 7.30 -5.90 4.47
CA TRP A 224 6.39 -4.80 4.23
C TRP A 224 5.70 -4.94 2.87
N THR A 225 4.55 -4.33 2.75
CA THR A 225 3.82 -4.16 1.48
C THR A 225 3.07 -2.84 1.55
N GLY A 226 2.27 -2.56 0.53
CA GLY A 226 1.55 -1.32 0.40
C GLY A 226 1.08 -1.10 -1.01
N TRP A 227 0.68 0.12 -1.32
CA TRP A 227 0.32 0.51 -2.67
C TRP A 227 0.61 1.98 -2.90
N ASP A 228 0.90 2.29 -4.15
CA ASP A 228 0.95 3.64 -4.67
C ASP A 228 -0.24 3.92 -5.56
N MET A 229 -0.61 5.19 -5.64
CA MET A 229 -1.82 5.66 -6.31
C MET A 229 -1.47 6.85 -7.20
N LEU A 230 -1.97 6.82 -8.43
CA LEU A 230 -1.79 7.90 -9.39
C LEU A 230 -3.13 8.22 -10.06
N ARG A 231 -3.44 9.50 -10.24
CA ARG A 231 -4.52 9.94 -11.15
C ARG A 231 -4.02 9.99 -12.59
N ALA A 232 -4.95 10.23 -13.52
CA ALA A 232 -4.68 10.41 -14.94
C ALA A 232 -3.51 11.38 -15.21
N GLY A 233 -2.72 11.07 -16.24
CA GLY A 233 -1.59 11.89 -16.67
C GLY A 233 -0.37 11.84 -15.75
N GLY A 234 -0.31 10.90 -14.79
CA GLY A 234 0.89 10.64 -13.96
C GLY A 234 1.29 11.78 -13.02
N ARG A 235 0.46 12.83 -12.90
CA ARG A 235 0.85 14.15 -12.35
C ARG A 235 0.37 14.45 -10.94
N ALA A 236 -0.67 13.78 -10.46
CA ALA A 236 -1.25 14.05 -9.14
C ALA A 236 -1.29 12.77 -8.29
N GLN A 237 -0.37 12.69 -7.34
CA GLN A 237 -0.48 11.77 -6.21
C GLN A 237 -1.64 12.26 -5.34
N ILE A 238 -2.66 11.42 -5.10
CA ILE A 238 -3.70 11.76 -4.14
C ILE A 238 -3.05 11.71 -2.75
N ALA A 239 -3.15 12.79 -1.98
CA ALA A 239 -2.55 12.88 -0.66
C ALA A 239 -2.99 11.67 0.20
N PRO A 240 -2.07 10.76 0.58
CA PRO A 240 -2.44 9.54 1.28
C PRO A 240 -3.10 9.79 2.63
N ALA A 241 -2.82 10.93 3.27
CA ALA A 241 -3.43 11.32 4.53
C ALA A 241 -4.95 11.53 4.40
N GLU A 242 -5.42 12.13 3.31
CA GLU A 242 -6.85 12.33 3.06
C GLU A 242 -7.56 10.99 2.81
N LEU A 243 -6.97 10.15 1.96
CA LEU A 243 -7.50 8.82 1.68
C LEU A 243 -7.48 7.91 2.91
N ALA A 244 -6.50 8.07 3.81
CA ALA A 244 -6.46 7.32 5.06
C ALA A 244 -7.70 7.61 5.91
N ALA A 245 -8.07 8.88 6.06
CA ALA A 245 -9.26 9.29 6.80
C ALA A 245 -10.54 8.75 6.15
N GLU A 246 -10.69 8.88 4.83
CA GLU A 246 -11.85 8.36 4.10
C GLU A 246 -11.97 6.83 4.16
N SER A 247 -10.85 6.12 4.10
CA SER A 247 -10.82 4.66 4.16
C SER A 247 -11.34 4.08 5.49
N SER A 248 -11.41 4.91 6.53
CA SER A 248 -11.87 4.51 7.87
C SER A 248 -13.39 4.61 8.06
N VAL A 249 -14.10 5.22 7.10
CA VAL A 249 -15.55 5.47 7.16
C VAL A 249 -16.26 4.68 6.06
N PRO A 250 -17.52 4.25 6.25
CA PRO A 250 -18.30 3.64 5.18
C PRO A 250 -18.49 4.61 4.00
N ILE A 251 -18.04 4.20 2.81
CA ILE A 251 -18.20 4.97 1.58
C ILE A 251 -19.39 4.41 0.78
N GLY A 252 -20.31 5.30 0.40
CA GLY A 252 -21.45 4.96 -0.44
C GLY A 252 -21.03 4.57 -1.85
N ARG A 253 -21.75 3.61 -2.46
CA ARG A 253 -21.46 3.21 -3.85
C ARG A 253 -22.04 4.24 -4.83
N PRO A 254 -21.25 4.77 -5.77
CA PRO A 254 -21.73 5.73 -6.77
C PRO A 254 -22.66 5.06 -7.80
N THR A 255 -22.53 3.75 -8.00
CA THR A 255 -23.37 2.99 -8.92
C THR A 255 -23.95 1.74 -8.24
N ARG A 256 -25.09 1.27 -8.74
CA ARG A 256 -25.73 0.02 -8.26
C ARG A 256 -25.08 -1.23 -8.86
N THR A 257 -24.35 -1.07 -9.96
CA THR A 257 -23.68 -2.14 -10.70
C THR A 257 -22.21 -2.21 -10.33
N ALA A 258 -21.70 -3.40 -10.02
CA ALA A 258 -20.27 -3.59 -9.87
C ALA A 258 -19.55 -3.34 -11.21
N GLY A 259 -18.33 -2.83 -11.11
CA GLY A 259 -17.45 -2.61 -12.24
C GLY A 259 -16.84 -3.91 -12.79
N THR A 260 -16.18 -3.78 -13.93
CA THR A 260 -15.58 -4.88 -14.68
C THR A 260 -14.11 -5.08 -14.31
N VAL A 261 -13.57 -6.26 -14.64
CA VAL A 261 -12.12 -6.53 -14.61
C VAL A 261 -11.76 -7.13 -15.94
N ALA A 262 -10.66 -6.67 -16.52
CA ALA A 262 -10.04 -7.29 -17.67
C ALA A 262 -8.54 -7.45 -17.40
N THR A 263 -8.02 -8.66 -17.60
CA THR A 263 -6.58 -8.91 -17.51
C THR A 263 -5.88 -8.42 -18.79
N ARG A 264 -4.72 -7.79 -18.65
CA ARG A 264 -3.91 -7.26 -19.76
C ARG A 264 -2.44 -7.60 -19.53
N THR A 265 -1.83 -8.30 -20.47
CA THR A 265 -0.39 -8.54 -20.45
C THR A 265 0.32 -7.44 -21.22
N ILE A 266 1.31 -6.80 -20.60
CA ILE A 266 2.03 -5.64 -21.17
C ILE A 266 3.53 -5.90 -21.38
N LEU A 267 4.02 -7.08 -20.99
CA LEU A 267 5.45 -7.40 -21.02
C LEU A 267 6.03 -7.38 -22.45
N ALA A 268 5.28 -7.89 -23.42
CA ALA A 268 5.72 -7.93 -24.82
C ALA A 268 5.83 -6.51 -25.40
N ASP A 269 4.81 -5.69 -25.18
CA ASP A 269 4.79 -4.30 -25.63
C ASP A 269 5.89 -3.48 -24.94
N TYR A 270 6.09 -3.69 -23.64
CA TYR A 270 7.17 -3.04 -22.88
C TYR A 270 8.54 -3.41 -23.45
N ARG A 271 8.78 -4.71 -23.69
CA ARG A 271 10.02 -5.19 -24.30
C ARG A 271 10.25 -4.57 -25.68
N ALA A 272 9.20 -4.47 -26.51
CA ALA A 272 9.28 -3.83 -27.82
C ALA A 272 9.62 -2.33 -27.70
N GLY A 273 9.06 -1.63 -26.71
CA GLY A 273 9.42 -0.24 -26.42
C GLY A 273 10.88 -0.07 -25.99
N LEU A 274 11.49 -1.09 -25.37
CA LEU A 274 12.89 -1.06 -24.94
C LEU A 274 13.89 -1.26 -26.07
N THR A 275 13.54 -1.92 -27.18
CA THR A 275 14.52 -2.26 -28.24
C THR A 275 15.21 -1.02 -28.84
N LYS A 276 14.55 0.15 -28.80
CA LYS A 276 15.17 1.43 -29.22
C LYS A 276 16.38 1.85 -28.38
N TRP A 277 16.55 1.31 -27.18
CA TRP A 277 17.71 1.59 -26.32
C TRP A 277 18.81 0.52 -26.43
N PHE A 278 18.49 -0.66 -26.95
CA PHE A 278 19.37 -1.81 -27.04
C PHE A 278 19.64 -2.15 -28.51
N HIS A 279 20.26 -1.21 -29.24
CA HIS A 279 20.67 -1.37 -30.63
C HIS A 279 21.98 -0.64 -30.89
N ALA A 280 22.71 -1.05 -31.93
CA ALA A 280 23.96 -0.42 -32.38
C ALA A 280 25.02 -0.21 -31.27
N LEU A 281 25.04 -1.07 -30.26
CA LEU A 281 26.01 -1.00 -29.16
C LEU A 281 27.36 -1.59 -29.61
N ARG A 282 28.45 -1.00 -29.15
CA ARG A 282 29.79 -1.61 -29.26
C ARG A 282 29.90 -2.82 -28.30
N PRO A 283 30.91 -3.70 -28.46
CA PRO A 283 31.15 -4.77 -27.49
C PRO A 283 31.40 -4.19 -26.09
N LEU A 284 30.45 -4.35 -25.18
CA LEU A 284 30.50 -3.88 -23.79
C LEU A 284 30.29 -5.05 -22.83
N LYS A 285 30.95 -5.02 -21.68
CA LYS A 285 30.73 -5.94 -20.57
C LYS A 285 29.82 -5.27 -19.54
N VAL A 286 28.67 -5.87 -19.30
CA VAL A 286 27.62 -5.28 -18.47
C VAL A 286 27.21 -6.27 -17.39
N VAL A 287 27.25 -5.81 -16.14
CA VAL A 287 26.75 -6.58 -15.00
C VAL A 287 25.50 -5.92 -14.45
N CYS A 288 24.40 -6.66 -14.40
CA CYS A 288 23.15 -6.23 -13.76
C CYS A 288 22.86 -7.11 -12.54
N ALA A 289 22.53 -6.49 -11.42
CA ALA A 289 21.96 -7.16 -10.26
C ALA A 289 20.54 -6.67 -10.02
N THR A 290 19.63 -7.59 -9.70
CA THR A 290 18.25 -7.21 -9.35
C THR A 290 17.56 -8.30 -8.53
N PRO A 291 16.70 -7.94 -7.55
CA PRO A 291 15.83 -8.91 -6.89
C PRO A 291 14.69 -9.39 -7.77
N LEU A 292 14.36 -8.67 -8.84
CA LEU A 292 13.22 -8.92 -9.71
C LEU A 292 13.48 -10.07 -10.69
N GLN A 293 12.78 -11.20 -10.53
CA GLN A 293 12.81 -12.31 -11.48
C GLN A 293 12.37 -11.87 -12.88
N LEU A 294 11.33 -11.04 -12.96
CA LEU A 294 10.79 -10.48 -14.20
C LEU A 294 11.86 -9.75 -15.01
N LEU A 295 12.73 -8.97 -14.35
CA LEU A 295 13.83 -8.29 -15.03
C LEU A 295 14.96 -9.25 -15.42
N ARG A 296 15.23 -10.28 -14.60
CA ARG A 296 16.20 -11.34 -14.96
C ARG A 296 15.76 -12.13 -16.19
N ASP A 297 14.47 -12.24 -16.43
CA ASP A 297 13.91 -12.90 -17.63
C ASP A 297 13.80 -11.94 -18.82
N LEU A 298 13.53 -10.65 -18.56
CA LEU A 298 13.37 -9.63 -19.60
C LEU A 298 14.69 -9.19 -20.24
N LEU A 299 15.75 -9.03 -19.45
CA LEU A 299 17.00 -8.43 -19.91
C LEU A 299 17.81 -9.32 -20.88
N PRO A 300 18.05 -10.63 -20.61
CA PRO A 300 18.90 -11.44 -21.50
C PRO A 300 18.41 -11.47 -22.97
N PRO A 301 17.10 -11.59 -23.27
CA PRO A 301 16.60 -11.51 -24.64
C PRO A 301 16.77 -10.14 -25.32
N LEU A 302 17.06 -9.06 -24.58
CA LEU A 302 17.41 -7.75 -25.15
C LEU A 302 18.90 -7.69 -25.54
N PHE A 303 19.76 -8.36 -24.79
CA PHE A 303 21.21 -8.41 -25.06
C PHE A 303 21.62 -9.50 -26.05
N ALA A 304 20.84 -10.55 -26.22
CA ALA A 304 21.13 -11.67 -27.12
C ALA A 304 21.55 -11.29 -28.57
N PRO A 305 20.92 -10.30 -29.24
CA PRO A 305 21.34 -9.89 -30.59
C PRO A 305 22.52 -8.91 -30.61
N LEU A 306 23.03 -8.48 -29.44
CA LEU A 306 24.05 -7.44 -29.32
C LEU A 306 25.44 -8.07 -29.14
N PRO A 307 26.53 -7.38 -29.52
CA PRO A 307 27.89 -7.85 -29.29
C PRO A 307 28.35 -7.72 -27.82
N CYS A 308 27.42 -7.44 -26.90
CA CYS A 308 27.71 -7.20 -25.49
C CYS A 308 27.82 -8.52 -24.70
N GLN A 309 28.72 -8.56 -23.72
CA GLN A 309 28.76 -9.62 -22.72
C GLN A 309 27.91 -9.20 -21.52
N PHE A 310 26.72 -9.76 -21.42
CA PHE A 310 25.76 -9.43 -20.37
C PHE A 310 25.71 -10.52 -19.31
N GLN A 311 25.80 -10.12 -18.03
CA GLN A 311 25.57 -11.00 -16.89
C GLN A 311 24.49 -10.38 -15.99
N VAL A 312 23.47 -11.17 -15.68
CA VAL A 312 22.45 -10.81 -14.71
C VAL A 312 22.54 -11.71 -13.48
N GLN A 313 22.49 -11.12 -12.28
CA GLN A 313 22.59 -11.83 -11.02
C GLN A 313 21.34 -11.62 -10.17
N ALA A 314 20.89 -12.70 -9.53
CA ALA A 314 19.87 -12.61 -8.50
C ALA A 314 20.41 -11.86 -7.29
N TRP A 315 19.65 -10.86 -6.84
CA TRP A 315 19.99 -10.06 -5.67
C TRP A 315 18.95 -10.25 -4.57
N PRO A 316 19.34 -10.35 -3.29
CA PRO A 316 18.35 -10.40 -2.23
C PRO A 316 17.62 -9.06 -2.12
N ARG A 317 16.32 -9.10 -1.82
CA ARG A 317 15.60 -7.93 -1.29
C ARG A 317 16.19 -7.62 0.08
N GLN A 318 16.74 -6.43 0.25
CA GLN A 318 17.36 -6.02 1.50
C GLN A 318 16.65 -4.78 2.05
N ARG A 319 16.92 -4.49 3.33
CA ARG A 319 16.38 -3.31 4.00
C ARG A 319 16.93 -2.05 3.34
N THR A 320 16.17 -1.47 2.42
CA THR A 320 16.45 -0.11 1.94
C THR A 320 15.93 0.84 3.01
N ILE A 321 16.85 1.47 3.74
CA ILE A 321 16.51 2.67 4.50
C ILE A 321 16.38 3.77 3.46
N VAL A 322 15.26 4.51 3.50
CA VAL A 322 15.07 5.71 2.69
C VAL A 322 16.31 6.60 2.84
N ASP A 323 16.92 6.98 1.72
CA ASP A 323 18.14 7.83 1.62
C ASP A 323 19.50 7.18 1.95
N ALA A 324 19.60 5.85 2.08
CA ALA A 324 20.88 5.15 2.16
C ALA A 324 21.22 4.42 0.84
N PRO A 325 22.51 4.31 0.44
CA PRO A 325 22.90 3.43 -0.64
C PRO A 325 22.38 2.01 -0.34
N PRO A 326 21.75 1.32 -1.30
CA PRO A 326 21.20 -0.01 -1.05
C PRO A 326 22.31 -0.92 -0.51
N PRO A 327 22.05 -1.63 0.60
CA PRO A 327 23.04 -2.51 1.18
C PRO A 327 23.50 -3.56 0.16
N GLY A 328 24.77 -3.93 0.25
CA GLY A 328 25.39 -4.88 -0.67
C GLY A 328 25.98 -4.28 -1.95
N ILE A 329 25.90 -2.96 -2.19
CA ILE A 329 26.58 -2.32 -3.33
C ILE A 329 28.06 -2.74 -3.45
N ASP A 330 28.77 -2.90 -2.33
CA ASP A 330 30.17 -3.34 -2.32
C ASP A 330 30.36 -4.70 -3.01
N ARG A 331 29.39 -5.61 -2.86
CA ARG A 331 29.42 -6.91 -3.53
C ARG A 331 29.29 -6.75 -5.04
N LEU A 332 28.39 -5.87 -5.51
CA LEU A 332 28.25 -5.61 -6.94
C LEU A 332 29.51 -4.92 -7.49
N ALA A 333 30.07 -3.98 -6.74
CA ALA A 333 31.34 -3.34 -7.06
C ALA A 333 32.50 -4.35 -7.18
N ASN A 334 32.55 -5.37 -6.32
CA ASN A 334 33.53 -6.45 -6.44
C ASN A 334 33.33 -7.25 -7.73
N VAL A 335 32.10 -7.63 -8.05
CA VAL A 335 31.78 -8.36 -9.29
C VAL A 335 32.19 -7.55 -10.52
N VAL A 336 31.91 -6.24 -10.53
CA VAL A 336 32.33 -5.34 -11.63
C VAL A 336 33.84 -5.36 -11.81
N ARG A 337 34.61 -5.24 -10.72
CA ARG A 337 36.08 -5.26 -10.75
C ARG A 337 36.64 -6.63 -11.17
N GLU A 338 36.09 -7.72 -10.65
CA GLU A 338 36.52 -9.09 -10.95
C GLU A 338 36.27 -9.46 -12.41
N THR A 339 35.10 -9.09 -12.94
CA THR A 339 34.72 -9.36 -14.34
C THR A 339 35.30 -8.34 -15.33
N ARG A 340 35.88 -7.24 -14.82
CA ARG A 340 36.32 -6.06 -15.58
C ARG A 340 35.18 -5.55 -16.48
N ALA A 341 34.00 -5.38 -15.89
CA ALA A 341 32.84 -4.86 -16.58
C ALA A 341 32.98 -3.36 -16.85
N ASP A 342 32.48 -2.89 -17.99
CA ASP A 342 32.47 -1.46 -18.33
C ASP A 342 31.46 -0.67 -17.49
N VAL A 343 30.37 -1.34 -17.07
CA VAL A 343 29.34 -0.76 -16.21
C VAL A 343 28.64 -1.84 -15.38
N GLY A 344 28.38 -1.50 -14.12
CA GLY A 344 27.48 -2.23 -13.23
C GLY A 344 26.18 -1.47 -13.02
N VAL A 345 25.07 -2.18 -12.90
CA VAL A 345 23.79 -1.60 -12.50
C VAL A 345 23.08 -2.48 -11.49
N LEU A 346 22.62 -1.87 -10.40
CA LEU A 346 21.65 -2.46 -9.48
C LEU A 346 20.29 -1.87 -9.79
N ILE A 347 19.33 -2.69 -10.22
CA ILE A 347 17.93 -2.27 -10.39
C ILE A 347 17.13 -2.86 -9.22
N ASP A 348 16.53 -1.99 -8.42
CA ASP A 348 15.91 -2.37 -7.15
C ASP A 348 14.46 -2.87 -7.30
N GLU A 349 13.83 -3.16 -6.17
CA GLU A 349 12.62 -3.95 -5.95
C GLU A 349 11.39 -3.77 -6.84
N ASP A 350 11.17 -2.58 -7.40
CA ASP A 350 10.03 -2.28 -8.28
C ASP A 350 10.47 -1.74 -9.65
N GLY A 351 11.76 -1.77 -9.96
CA GLY A 351 12.31 -1.39 -11.26
C GLY A 351 12.54 0.12 -11.47
N ALA A 352 12.14 0.99 -10.52
CA ALA A 352 12.30 2.44 -10.66
C ALA A 352 13.60 2.99 -10.01
N THR A 353 13.98 2.41 -8.87
CA THR A 353 15.24 2.78 -8.20
C THR A 353 16.40 2.01 -8.80
N ARG A 354 17.52 2.70 -9.01
CA ARG A 354 18.72 2.13 -9.60
C ARG A 354 19.98 2.78 -9.08
N THR A 355 21.07 2.01 -9.04
CA THR A 355 22.42 2.50 -8.75
C THR A 355 23.36 2.08 -9.86
N LEU A 356 24.04 3.04 -10.47
CA LEU A 356 25.08 2.78 -11.46
C LEU A 356 26.44 2.63 -10.77
N ILE A 357 27.28 1.77 -11.30
CA ILE A 357 28.65 1.54 -10.84
C ILE A 357 29.56 1.65 -12.06
N ASP A 358 30.62 2.45 -11.95
CA ASP A 358 31.61 2.59 -13.02
C ASP A 358 32.55 1.38 -13.09
N GLU A 359 33.47 1.38 -14.08
CA GLU A 359 34.42 0.30 -14.31
C GLU A 359 35.41 0.07 -13.16
N GLN A 360 35.57 1.06 -12.28
CA GLN A 360 36.44 0.99 -11.10
C GLN A 360 35.71 0.42 -9.88
N GLY A 361 34.42 0.08 -10.01
CA GLY A 361 33.58 -0.37 -8.91
C GLY A 361 33.08 0.78 -8.03
N LYS A 362 33.15 2.03 -8.48
CA LYS A 362 32.67 3.18 -7.72
C LYS A 362 31.18 3.41 -8.00
N PRO A 363 30.32 3.45 -6.97
CA PRO A 363 28.93 3.82 -7.13
C PRO A 363 28.79 5.27 -7.58
N LEU A 364 27.97 5.51 -8.59
CA LEU A 364 27.75 6.81 -9.19
C LEU A 364 26.47 7.45 -8.65
N PRO A 365 26.55 8.62 -7.97
CA PRO A 365 25.35 9.31 -7.54
C PRO A 365 24.57 9.87 -8.75
N PRO A 366 23.24 10.03 -8.65
CA PRO A 366 22.42 10.66 -9.70
C PRO A 366 22.97 11.97 -10.24
N SER A 367 23.51 12.81 -9.35
CA SER A 367 24.12 14.10 -9.70
C SER A 367 25.33 13.99 -10.65
N ALA A 368 26.02 12.85 -10.68
CA ALA A 368 27.15 12.63 -11.57
C ALA A 368 26.72 12.17 -12.97
N TRP A 369 25.86 11.15 -13.05
CA TRP A 369 25.53 10.52 -14.32
C TRP A 369 24.34 11.16 -15.04
N GLN A 370 23.37 11.76 -14.34
CA GLN A 370 22.19 12.37 -14.99
C GLN A 370 22.55 13.51 -15.94
N PRO A 371 23.38 14.51 -15.55
CA PRO A 371 23.75 15.59 -16.46
C PRO A 371 24.60 15.10 -17.64
N TRP A 372 25.44 14.09 -17.41
CA TRP A 372 26.19 13.45 -18.48
C TRP A 372 25.28 12.76 -19.49
N LEU A 373 24.30 11.98 -19.02
CA LEU A 373 23.38 11.24 -19.87
C LEU A 373 22.46 12.18 -20.65
N GLN A 374 21.98 13.27 -20.02
CA GLN A 374 21.15 14.28 -20.67
C GLN A 374 21.84 15.00 -21.84
N ARG A 375 23.18 15.03 -21.88
CA ARG A 375 23.94 15.57 -23.03
C ARG A 375 23.96 14.63 -24.24
N HIS A 376 23.59 13.36 -24.06
CA HIS A 376 23.67 12.33 -25.09
C HIS A 376 22.30 11.77 -25.48
N VAL A 377 21.25 12.17 -24.76
CA VAL A 377 19.88 11.70 -24.97
C VAL A 377 18.95 12.90 -24.98
N ASP A 378 18.28 13.12 -26.11
CA ASP A 378 17.37 14.24 -26.31
C ASP A 378 15.97 14.00 -25.68
N GLU A 379 15.62 12.74 -25.41
CA GLU A 379 14.34 12.36 -24.79
C GLU A 379 14.42 12.32 -23.26
N PRO A 380 13.34 12.72 -22.55
CA PRO A 380 13.27 12.59 -21.09
C PRO A 380 13.23 11.11 -20.68
N LEU A 381 14.25 10.66 -19.94
CA LEU A 381 14.48 9.24 -19.62
C LEU A 381 13.60 8.65 -18.50
N GLY A 382 12.69 9.45 -17.92
CA GLY A 382 11.82 9.00 -16.84
C GLY A 382 12.57 8.39 -15.64
N GLU A 383 11.91 7.50 -14.91
CA GLU A 383 12.46 6.80 -13.74
C GLU A 383 12.78 5.32 -14.04
N ASP A 384 12.63 4.87 -15.27
CA ASP A 384 12.75 3.46 -15.62
C ASP A 384 14.22 3.00 -15.60
N GLY A 385 14.55 2.08 -14.69
CA GLY A 385 15.91 1.58 -14.52
C GLY A 385 16.44 0.85 -15.77
N VAL A 386 15.58 0.20 -16.55
CA VAL A 386 15.98 -0.53 -17.77
C VAL A 386 16.22 0.44 -18.93
N VAL A 387 15.36 1.45 -19.08
CA VAL A 387 15.56 2.54 -20.06
C VAL A 387 16.86 3.27 -19.77
N ILE A 388 17.12 3.60 -18.51
CA ILE A 388 18.36 4.29 -18.11
C ILE A 388 19.58 3.42 -18.36
N LEU A 389 19.52 2.11 -18.09
CA LEU A 389 20.59 1.19 -18.47
C LEU A 389 20.86 1.27 -19.97
N GLY A 390 19.83 1.11 -20.81
CA GLY A 390 20.01 1.17 -22.27
C GLY A 390 20.57 2.50 -22.75
N ALA A 391 20.07 3.61 -22.22
CA ALA A 391 20.57 4.95 -22.50
C ALA A 391 22.06 5.14 -22.12
N VAL A 392 22.46 4.65 -20.94
CA VAL A 392 23.87 4.66 -20.51
C VAL A 392 24.72 3.85 -21.48
N LEU A 393 24.26 2.68 -21.93
CA LEU A 393 25.01 1.85 -22.88
C LEU A 393 25.15 2.51 -24.25
N GLN A 394 24.12 3.21 -24.72
CA GLN A 394 24.20 4.00 -25.96
C GLN A 394 25.24 5.11 -25.83
N ALA A 395 25.18 5.90 -24.74
CA ALA A 395 26.16 6.95 -24.49
C ALA A 395 27.60 6.39 -24.30
N LEU A 396 27.73 5.20 -23.70
CA LEU A 396 29.00 4.47 -23.59
C LEU A 396 29.51 3.93 -24.93
N SER A 397 28.64 3.77 -25.94
CA SER A 397 29.03 3.29 -27.26
C SER A 397 29.60 4.39 -28.17
N LEU A 398 29.47 5.67 -27.81
CA LEU A 398 29.95 6.82 -28.60
C LEU A 398 31.48 7.07 -28.54
N SER A 399 32.20 6.35 -27.67
CA SER A 399 33.64 6.49 -27.45
C SER A 399 34.19 5.18 -26.88
N ASP A 400 35.50 5.04 -26.79
CA ASP A 400 36.19 3.94 -26.11
C ASP A 400 36.71 4.30 -24.71
N ALA A 401 36.57 5.56 -24.28
CA ALA A 401 37.04 6.00 -22.96
C ALA A 401 36.31 5.27 -21.80
N PRO A 402 36.95 5.05 -20.64
CA PRO A 402 36.30 4.49 -19.45
C PRO A 402 35.08 5.30 -19.00
N PHE A 403 34.14 4.67 -18.30
CA PHE A 403 32.93 5.36 -17.85
C PHE A 403 33.29 6.51 -16.89
N SER A 404 34.18 6.27 -15.92
CA SER A 404 34.60 7.27 -14.95
C SER A 404 35.25 8.52 -15.57
N GLU A 405 35.92 8.39 -16.72
CA GLU A 405 36.54 9.52 -17.44
C GLU A 405 35.48 10.37 -18.15
N ARG A 406 34.48 9.74 -18.77
CA ARG A 406 33.41 10.44 -19.50
C ARG A 406 32.55 11.34 -18.61
N LEU A 407 32.39 10.95 -17.35
CA LEU A 407 31.65 11.75 -16.36
C LEU A 407 32.33 13.10 -16.07
N ARG A 408 33.65 13.21 -16.24
CA ARG A 408 34.42 14.43 -15.90
C ARG A 408 34.29 15.54 -16.96
N GLY A 409 33.66 15.26 -18.11
CA GLY A 409 33.60 16.19 -19.23
C GLY A 409 34.96 16.32 -19.95
N PRO A 410 35.02 17.03 -21.09
CA PRO A 410 36.32 17.36 -21.69
C PRO A 410 37.10 18.18 -20.67
N ALA A 411 38.35 17.78 -20.38
CA ALA A 411 39.28 18.65 -19.67
C ALA A 411 39.37 19.97 -20.46
N CYS A 412 38.95 21.08 -19.83
CA CYS A 412 39.15 22.42 -20.36
C CYS A 412 40.62 22.74 -20.52
#